data_AF-A0A1Z4KV88-F1
#
_entry.id   AF-A0A1Z4KV88-F1
#
_cell.length_a   1.000
_cell.length_b   1.000
_cell.length_c   1.000
_cell.angle_alpha   90.00
_cell.angle_beta   90.00
_cell.angle_gamma   90.00
#
_symmetry.space_group_name_H-M   'P 1'
#
loop_
_entity.id
_entity.type
_entity.pdbx_description
1 polymer ?
#
loop_
_entity_poly.entity_id
_entity_poly.type
_entity_poly.pdbx_seq_one_letter_code
_entity_poly.pdbx_strand_id
1 'polypeptide(L)'
;MQLNRVYDSTLLSCKKVYQIQGTLYKYLYKTGTIQHPKYHFRPMPGQRKKADLLINHKTLINRCEEVVGMQVNATVIDENATQMKLF
;
A
#
# COMPACT_ATOMS: atom_id res chain seq x y z
N MET A 1 15.33 8.63 -3.08
CA MET A 1 14.20 8.13 -2.26
C MET A 1 14.79 7.23 -1.19
N GLN A 2 14.46 7.46 0.08
CA GLN A 2 14.95 6.64 1.19
C GLN A 2 13.97 5.48 1.43
N LEU A 3 14.49 4.27 1.58
CA LEU A 3 13.72 3.06 1.83
C LEU A 3 13.97 2.59 3.27
N ASN A 4 12.91 2.43 4.05
CA ASN A 4 12.97 1.93 5.41
C ASN A 4 12.36 0.54 5.48
N ARG A 5 13.14 -0.46 5.87
CA ARG A 5 12.67 -1.83 5.93
C ARG A 5 11.59 -2.00 7.00
N VAL A 6 10.50 -2.69 6.65
CA VAL A 6 9.38 -2.95 7.55
C VAL A 6 9.65 -4.24 8.31
N TYR A 7 10.09 -4.13 9.56
CA TYR A 7 10.41 -5.31 10.40
C TYR A 7 9.19 -5.89 11.12
N ASP A 8 8.11 -5.12 11.28
CA ASP A 8 6.88 -5.56 11.93
C ASP A 8 5.65 -5.00 11.20
N SER A 9 4.57 -5.77 11.28
CA SER A 9 3.22 -5.36 10.91
C SER A 9 2.70 -4.09 11.60
N THR A 10 3.16 -3.75 12.80
CA THR A 10 2.75 -2.53 13.52
C THR A 10 3.21 -1.24 12.83
N LEU A 11 4.23 -1.33 11.97
CA LEU A 11 4.71 -0.22 11.15
C LEU A 11 3.88 -0.02 9.87
N LEU A 12 2.95 -0.95 9.57
CA LEU A 12 2.05 -0.84 8.44
C LEU A 12 0.97 0.22 8.69
N SER A 13 0.78 1.10 7.72
CA SER A 13 -0.21 2.15 7.76
C SER A 13 -0.81 2.37 6.38
N CYS A 14 -2.13 2.58 6.33
CA CYS A 14 -2.83 2.86 5.09
C CYS A 14 -2.48 4.25 4.50
N LYS A 15 -1.79 5.11 5.24
CA LYS A 15 -1.32 6.43 4.79
C LYS A 15 0.06 6.39 4.12
N LYS A 16 0.79 5.29 4.26
CA LYS A 16 2.16 5.13 3.76
C LYS A 16 2.20 4.33 2.46
N VAL A 17 3.28 4.49 1.71
CA VAL A 17 3.56 3.71 0.50
C VAL A 17 4.70 2.73 0.77
N TYR A 18 4.54 1.51 0.25
CA TYR A 18 5.48 0.42 0.43
C TYR A 18 5.98 -0.08 -0.92
N GLN A 19 7.29 -0.27 -1.05
CA GLN A 19 7.91 -0.94 -2.17
C GLN A 19 8.03 -2.43 -1.86
N ILE A 20 7.49 -3.26 -2.76
CA ILE A 20 7.59 -4.72 -2.69
C ILE A 20 8.00 -5.21 -4.08
N GLN A 21 9.21 -5.80 -4.18
CA GLN A 21 9.77 -6.30 -5.45
C GLN A 21 9.78 -5.24 -6.57
N GLY A 22 10.15 -4.00 -6.24
CA GLY A 22 10.22 -2.89 -7.20
C GLY A 22 8.86 -2.33 -7.66
N THR A 23 7.76 -2.81 -7.10
CA THR A 23 6.41 -2.28 -7.34
C THR A 23 5.95 -1.50 -6.09
N LEU A 24 5.19 -0.42 -6.28
CA LEU A 24 4.71 0.41 -5.16
C LEU A 24 3.29 0.02 -4.82
N TYR A 25 3.04 -0.18 -3.53
CA TYR A 25 1.76 -0.59 -3.00
C TYR A 25 1.33 0.29 -1.84
N LYS A 26 0.02 0.41 -1.67
CA LYS A 26 -0.64 0.89 -0.47
C LYS A 26 -1.07 -0.31 0.38
N TYR A 27 -0.83 -0.24 1.68
CA TYR A 27 -1.40 -1.22 2.62
C TYR A 27 -2.91 -1.01 2.80
N LEU A 28 -3.68 -2.10 2.75
CA LEU A 28 -5.14 -2.07 2.93
C LEU A 28 -5.54 -2.52 4.33
N TYR A 29 -5.33 -3.81 4.64
CA TYR A 29 -5.75 -4.43 5.89
C TYR A 29 -5.04 -5.78 6.10
N LYS A 30 -5.14 -6.30 7.34
CA LYS A 30 -4.64 -7.61 7.76
C LYS A 30 -5.79 -8.60 7.84
N THR A 31 -5.55 -9.84 7.43
CA THR A 31 -6.46 -10.99 7.56
C THR A 31 -5.70 -12.22 8.07
N GLY A 32 -6.41 -13.32 8.28
CA GLY A 32 -5.82 -14.58 8.75
C GLY A 32 -5.75 -14.67 10.27
N THR A 33 -5.07 -15.71 10.76
CA THR A 33 -4.93 -15.98 12.19
C THR A 33 -3.66 -15.33 12.74
N ILE A 34 -3.50 -15.32 14.07
CA ILE A 34 -2.29 -14.82 14.73
C ILE A 34 -1.04 -15.59 14.25
N GLN A 35 -1.17 -16.92 14.06
CA GLN A 35 -0.08 -17.78 13.59
C GLN A 35 0.20 -17.63 12.08
N HIS A 36 -0.85 -17.35 11.28
CA HIS A 36 -0.75 -17.23 9.83
C HIS A 36 -1.36 -15.92 9.33
N PRO A 37 -0.75 -14.77 9.67
CA PRO A 37 -1.26 -13.48 9.25
C PRO A 37 -0.99 -13.27 7.75
N LYS A 38 -1.96 -12.64 7.09
CA LYS A 38 -1.94 -12.25 5.68
C LYS A 38 -2.16 -10.74 5.57
N TYR A 39 -1.36 -10.07 4.77
CA TYR A 39 -1.38 -8.62 4.60
C TYR A 39 -1.76 -8.30 3.16
N HIS A 40 -2.77 -7.44 3.00
CA HIS A 40 -3.31 -7.05 1.70
C HIS A 40 -2.74 -5.70 1.27
N PHE A 41 -2.32 -5.64 0.02
CA PHE A 41 -1.67 -4.50 -0.60
C PHE A 41 -2.31 -4.19 -1.94
N ARG A 42 -2.51 -2.92 -2.25
CA ARG A 42 -3.03 -2.46 -3.55
C ARG A 42 -1.96 -1.73 -4.34
N PRO A 43 -1.70 -2.08 -5.61
CA PRO A 43 -0.71 -1.36 -6.40
C PRO A 43 -1.12 0.10 -6.59
N MET A 44 -0.13 0.99 -6.62
CA MET A 44 -0.36 2.40 -6.90
C MET A 44 -0.82 2.62 -8.36
N PRO A 45 -1.68 3.62 -8.63
CA PRO A 45 -2.10 3.94 -9.99
C PRO A 45 -0.90 4.28 -10.88
N GLY A 46 -1.01 3.95 -12.17
CA GLY A 46 0.06 4.17 -13.15
C GLY A 46 1.09 3.03 -13.26
N GLN A 47 0.93 1.94 -12.49
CA GLN A 47 1.80 0.77 -12.58
C GLN A 47 1.24 -0.32 -13.51
N ARG A 48 2.14 -1.15 -14.08
CA ARG A 48 1.73 -2.29 -14.93
C ARG A 48 0.92 -3.33 -14.15
N LYS A 49 1.18 -3.48 -12.85
CA LYS A 49 0.43 -4.39 -11.98
C LYS A 49 -0.87 -3.71 -11.53
N LYS A 50 -1.99 -4.37 -11.76
CA LYS A 50 -3.34 -3.91 -11.37
C LYS A 50 -3.99 -4.75 -10.28
N ALA A 51 -3.46 -5.93 -10.00
CA ALA A 51 -4.02 -6.84 -9.01
C ALA A 51 -3.50 -6.53 -7.60
N ASP A 52 -4.38 -6.68 -6.61
CA ASP A 52 -4.00 -6.61 -5.20
C ASP A 52 -3.02 -7.75 -4.87
N LEU A 53 -2.04 -7.46 -4.02
CA LEU A 53 -0.99 -8.37 -3.59
C LEU A 53 -1.29 -8.83 -2.16
N LEU A 54 -1.28 -10.15 -1.98
CA LEU A 54 -1.38 -10.78 -0.66
C LEU A 54 -0.02 -11.35 -0.27
N ILE A 55 0.49 -10.95 0.90
CA ILE A 55 1.75 -11.46 1.43
C ILE A 55 1.59 -12.00 2.86
N ASN A 56 2.50 -12.88 3.27
CA ASN A 56 2.58 -13.38 4.64
C ASN A 56 3.61 -12.58 5.47
N HIS A 57 3.73 -12.88 6.77
CA HIS A 57 4.68 -12.20 7.65
C HIS A 57 6.15 -12.39 7.22
N LYS A 58 6.55 -13.59 6.77
CA LYS A 58 7.92 -13.84 6.30
C LYS A 58 8.27 -12.96 5.09
N THR A 59 7.33 -12.77 4.17
CA THR A 59 7.52 -11.90 3.00
C THR A 59 7.53 -10.44 3.38
N LEU A 60 6.71 -10.03 4.36
CA LEU A 60 6.69 -8.67 4.89
C LEU A 60 8.08 -8.25 5.38
N ILE A 61 8.65 -8.98 6.33
CA ILE A 61 9.94 -8.62 6.95
C ILE A 61 11.14 -8.68 5.99
N ASN A 62 11.02 -9.48 4.93
CA ASN A 62 12.13 -9.73 4.00
C ASN A 62 12.10 -8.87 2.74
N ARG A 63 10.92 -8.42 2.31
CA ARG A 63 10.74 -7.80 0.99
C ARG A 63 9.88 -6.54 0.99
N CYS A 64 9.37 -6.10 2.14
CA CYS A 64 8.57 -4.89 2.25
C CYS A 64 9.41 -3.75 2.83
N GLU A 65 9.47 -2.65 2.08
CA GLU A 65 10.18 -1.44 2.46
C GLU A 65 9.22 -0.25 2.36
N GLU A 66 9.14 0.56 3.40
CA GLU A 66 8.44 1.84 3.37
C GLU A 66 9.24 2.84 2.53
N VAL A 67 8.55 3.54 1.62
CA VAL A 67 9.14 4.64 0.85
C VAL A 67 8.97 5.93 1.64
N VAL A 68 10.04 6.36 2.30
CA VAL A 68 10.02 7.53 3.19
C VAL A 68 9.71 8.80 2.40
N GLY A 69 8.79 9.60 2.93
CA GLY A 69 8.33 10.85 2.31
C GLY A 69 7.21 10.67 1.28
N MET A 70 6.86 9.43 0.91
CA MET A 70 5.74 9.16 0.03
C MET A 70 4.51 8.75 0.85
N GLN A 71 3.45 9.55 0.74
CA GLN A 71 2.19 9.29 1.43
C GLN A 71 1.07 9.08 0.42
N VAL A 72 0.13 8.23 0.79
CA VAL A 72 -1.12 8.11 0.04
C VAL A 72 -2.04 9.24 0.51
N ASN A 73 -2.13 10.28 -0.31
CA ASN A 73 -3.21 11.24 -0.18
C ASN A 73 -4.52 10.50 -0.42
N ALA A 74 -5.39 10.46 0.59
CA ALA A 74 -6.73 9.95 0.46
C ALA A 74 -7.59 10.97 -0.30
N THR A 75 -7.22 11.31 -1.53
CA THR A 75 -8.21 11.83 -2.47
C THR A 75 -8.94 10.61 -2.97
N VAL A 76 -10.02 10.26 -2.28
CA VAL A 76 -11.15 9.60 -2.92
C VAL A 76 -11.51 10.55 -4.07
N ILE A 77 -11.00 10.28 -5.27
CA ILE A 77 -11.64 10.81 -6.47
C ILE A 77 -12.89 9.95 -6.55
N ASP A 78 -13.91 10.40 -5.83
CA ASP A 78 -15.27 9.95 -6.04
C ASP A 78 -15.55 10.22 -7.52
N GLU A 79 -16.11 9.22 -8.17
CA GLU A 79 -16.49 9.24 -9.59
C GLU A 79 -17.57 10.31 -9.85
N ASN A 80 -18.12 10.91 -8.78
CA ASN A 80 -18.91 12.14 -8.78
C ASN A 80 -18.07 13.42 -8.73
N ALA A 81 -16.92 13.46 -9.42
CA ALA A 81 -16.24 14.71 -9.73
C ALA A 81 -17.17 15.59 -10.59
N THR A 82 -18.06 16.30 -9.90
CA THR A 82 -19.09 17.13 -10.48
C THR A 82 -18.38 18.23 -11.26
N GLN A 83 -18.51 18.19 -12.57
CA GLN A 83 -18.05 19.22 -13.47
C GLN A 83 -18.80 20.51 -13.12
N MET A 84 -18.16 21.39 -12.34
CA MET A 84 -18.69 22.75 -12.13
C MET A 84 -18.58 23.49 -13.46
N LYS A 85 -19.68 23.54 -14.20
CA LYS A 85 -19.87 24.52 -15.27
C LYS A 85 -20.06 25.89 -14.61
N LEU A 86 -19.14 26.80 -14.89
CA LEU A 86 -19.32 28.23 -14.67
C LEU A 86 -20.30 28.75 -15.75
N PHE A 87 -21.50 29.12 -15.33
CA PHE A 87 -22.35 30.07 -16.06
C PHE A 87 -22.79 31.15 -15.08
#